data_AF-A0A945MG62-F1
#
_entry.id   AF-A0A945MG62-F1
#
_cell.length_a   1.000
_cell.length_b   1.000
_cell.length_c   1.000
_cell.angle_alpha   90.00
_cell.angle_beta   90.00
_cell.angle_gamma   90.00
#
_symmetry.space_group_name_H-M   'P 1'
#
loop_
_entity.id
_entity.type
_entity.pdbx_description
1 polymer ?
#
loop_
_entity_poly.entity_id
_entity_poly.type
_entity_poly.pdbx_seq_one_letter_code
_entity_poly.pdbx_strand_id
1 'polypeptide(L)'
;MPNKSSFPKIDIHTHVALPEVLKLTKKIKIRGNKPGMQHWVPKASRAGHLTQSKYHQDALLSPKLRLKDMDAMGIDMQVIGMNLPTPTYWANSEIAQEVVRQCNNSIAEFVSQYPNRYIGIGSVPLQNQTLTIKEMDYLVSIGLKGITIPSHVRSKDIGIKKFKKFWQKAEELQLPVYIHPRGFTHDERLKEYFLWNSIGQPLEEALAMASIIYEGILDDFPKLQIIIAHGGGYLPYYSGRTDKAYDTRLETRQNISNKP
;
A
#
# COMPACT_ATOMS: atom_id res chain seq x y z
N MET A 1 11.76 30.61 18.58
CA MET A 1 10.94 29.92 17.57
C MET A 1 11.77 28.78 17.00
N PRO A 2 11.28 27.52 16.93
CA PRO A 2 12.07 26.43 16.38
C PRO A 2 12.42 26.76 14.93
N ASN A 3 13.68 26.55 14.57
CA ASN A 3 14.24 26.81 13.25
C ASN A 3 13.41 26.06 12.19
N LYS A 4 12.57 26.77 11.41
CA LYS A 4 11.81 26.12 10.33
C LYS A 4 12.82 25.68 9.27
N SER A 5 12.87 24.37 9.03
CA SER A 5 13.63 23.76 7.93
C SER A 5 13.37 24.52 6.62
N SER A 6 14.41 24.69 5.80
CA SER A 6 14.27 25.27 4.46
C SER A 6 13.52 24.37 3.48
N PHE A 7 13.30 23.10 3.84
CA PHE A 7 12.61 22.10 3.03
C PHE A 7 11.31 21.64 3.70
N PRO A 8 10.25 21.39 2.90
CA PRO A 8 9.00 20.84 3.41
C PRO A 8 9.22 19.42 3.94
N LYS A 9 8.62 19.13 5.09
CA LYS A 9 8.57 17.79 5.69
C LYS A 9 7.31 17.09 5.22
N ILE A 10 7.49 16.03 4.42
CA ILE A 10 6.41 15.27 3.81
C ILE A 10 6.41 13.87 4.40
N ASP A 11 5.30 13.49 5.02
CA ASP A 11 5.07 12.13 5.51
C ASP A 11 4.29 11.35 4.45
N ILE A 12 4.93 10.33 3.87
CA ILE A 12 4.42 9.62 2.70
C ILE A 12 3.67 8.31 3.03
N HIS A 13 3.63 7.90 4.29
CA HIS A 13 3.00 6.65 4.71
C HIS A 13 1.92 6.91 5.74
N THR A 14 0.77 7.38 5.24
CA THR A 14 -0.38 7.67 6.10
C THR A 14 -1.66 7.08 5.57
N HIS A 15 -2.54 6.76 6.50
CA HIS A 15 -3.79 6.10 6.23
C HIS A 15 -4.96 6.99 6.60
N VAL A 16 -6.05 6.92 5.84
CA VAL A 16 -7.35 7.50 6.22
C VAL A 16 -8.39 6.39 6.38
N ALA A 17 -9.48 6.69 7.08
CA ALA A 17 -10.69 5.89 7.09
C ALA A 17 -11.79 6.69 6.38
N LEU A 18 -12.50 6.07 5.44
CA LEU A 18 -13.50 6.74 4.62
C LEU A 18 -14.88 6.18 4.97
N PRO A 19 -15.76 6.97 5.63
CA PRO A 19 -17.07 6.52 6.08
C PRO A 19 -17.93 5.89 4.98
N GLU A 20 -17.94 6.47 3.78
CA GLU A 20 -18.75 5.98 2.66
C GLU A 20 -18.30 4.60 2.18
N VAL A 21 -16.98 4.38 2.13
CA VAL A 21 -16.40 3.06 1.86
C VAL A 21 -16.80 2.08 2.97
N LEU A 22 -16.71 2.46 4.24
CA LEU A 22 -17.11 1.60 5.37
C LEU A 22 -18.59 1.22 5.29
N LYS A 23 -19.47 2.17 4.96
CA LYS A 23 -20.91 1.91 4.76
C LYS A 23 -21.15 0.95 3.60
N LEU A 24 -20.46 1.13 2.47
CA LEU A 24 -20.54 0.25 1.31
C LEU A 24 -20.07 -1.18 1.67
N THR A 25 -18.92 -1.32 2.33
CA THR A 25 -18.36 -2.63 2.69
C THR A 25 -19.21 -3.42 3.69
N LYS A 26 -20.01 -2.75 4.55
CA LYS A 26 -20.97 -3.41 5.45
C LYS A 26 -22.04 -4.19 4.69
N LYS A 27 -22.48 -3.68 3.54
CA LYS A 27 -23.48 -4.35 2.68
C LYS A 27 -22.90 -5.59 1.98
N ILE A 28 -21.58 -5.61 1.76
CA ILE A 28 -20.87 -6.58 0.90
C ILE A 28 -20.15 -7.68 1.74
N LYS A 29 -20.23 -7.63 3.08
CA LYS A 29 -19.54 -8.56 4.02
C LYS A 29 -18.06 -8.78 3.67
N ILE A 30 -17.26 -7.71 3.75
CA ILE A 30 -15.85 -7.73 3.33
C ILE A 30 -14.87 -8.30 4.37
N ARG A 31 -15.34 -8.55 5.60
CA ARG A 31 -14.52 -9.09 6.70
C ARG A 31 -14.95 -10.52 7.05
N GLY A 32 -14.02 -11.47 6.96
CA GLY A 32 -14.23 -12.88 7.32
C GLY A 32 -13.79 -13.21 8.76
N ASN A 33 -14.10 -14.42 9.22
CA ASN A 33 -13.85 -14.90 10.59
C ASN A 33 -12.47 -15.56 10.81
N LYS A 34 -11.47 -15.27 9.96
CA LYS A 34 -10.14 -15.89 10.03
C LYS A 34 -9.16 -15.04 10.89
N PRO A 35 -8.11 -15.66 11.47
CA PRO A 35 -7.01 -14.93 12.09
C PRO A 35 -6.48 -13.84 11.14
N GLY A 36 -6.16 -12.66 11.67
CA GLY A 36 -5.77 -11.48 10.87
C GLY A 36 -6.93 -10.68 10.24
N MET A 37 -8.18 -11.14 10.38
CA MET A 37 -9.37 -10.39 9.93
C MET A 37 -10.39 -10.08 11.04
N GLN A 38 -10.18 -10.59 12.24
CA GLN A 38 -10.87 -10.16 13.44
C GLN A 38 -9.88 -9.76 14.52
N HIS A 39 -10.29 -8.77 15.30
CA HIS A 39 -9.79 -8.25 16.57
C HIS A 39 -9.06 -9.25 17.50
N TRP A 40 -7.95 -9.83 17.05
CA TRP A 40 -7.05 -10.57 17.93
C TRP A 40 -6.09 -9.56 18.53
N VAL A 41 -6.63 -8.76 19.44
CA VAL A 41 -5.82 -7.99 20.38
C VAL A 41 -5.68 -8.87 21.62
N PRO A 42 -4.47 -9.36 21.94
CA PRO A 42 -4.23 -10.14 23.15
C PRO A 42 -4.76 -9.39 24.37
N LYS A 43 -5.24 -10.12 25.39
CA LYS A 43 -5.81 -9.51 26.61
C LYS A 43 -4.89 -8.42 27.19
N ALA A 44 -3.58 -8.66 27.18
CA ALA A 44 -2.55 -7.73 27.63
C ALA A 44 -2.53 -6.39 26.86
N SER A 45 -2.87 -6.40 25.57
CA SER A 45 -2.83 -5.22 24.70
C SER A 45 -4.20 -4.55 24.49
N ARG A 46 -5.30 -5.15 24.98
CA ARG A 46 -6.67 -4.66 24.71
C ARG A 46 -6.90 -3.24 25.22
N ALA A 47 -6.48 -2.94 26.44
CA ALA A 47 -6.68 -1.61 27.02
C ALA A 47 -5.93 -0.53 26.23
N GLY A 48 -4.65 -0.77 25.92
CA GLY A 48 -3.84 0.14 25.10
C GLY A 48 -4.42 0.31 23.69
N HIS A 49 -4.84 -0.79 23.05
CA HIS A 49 -5.46 -0.75 21.73
C HIS A 49 -6.80 -0.01 21.72
N LEU A 50 -7.64 -0.12 22.76
CA LEU A 50 -8.91 0.60 22.82
C LEU A 50 -8.70 2.11 22.89
N THR A 51 -7.79 2.57 23.77
CA THR A 51 -7.44 3.99 23.90
C THR A 51 -6.85 4.53 22.60
N GLN A 52 -5.89 3.79 22.03
CA GLN A 52 -5.26 4.13 20.76
C GLN A 52 -6.27 4.13 19.60
N SER A 53 -7.18 3.14 19.55
CA SER A 53 -8.18 3.04 18.49
C SER A 53 -9.19 4.17 18.52
N LYS A 54 -9.61 4.64 19.70
CA LYS A 54 -10.54 5.78 19.80
C LYS A 54 -9.89 7.06 19.26
N TYR A 55 -8.67 7.37 19.69
CA TYR A 55 -7.93 8.54 19.19
C TYR A 55 -7.65 8.45 17.69
N HIS A 56 -7.17 7.29 17.23
CA HIS A 56 -6.90 7.06 15.82
C HIS A 56 -8.16 7.12 14.97
N GLN A 57 -9.32 6.64 15.45
CA GLN A 57 -10.55 6.70 14.66
C GLN A 57 -10.91 8.14 14.29
N ASP A 58 -10.86 9.07 15.24
CA ASP A 58 -11.21 10.47 14.97
C ASP A 58 -10.23 11.13 13.99
N ALA A 59 -8.92 10.91 14.16
CA ALA A 59 -7.88 11.43 13.26
C ALA A 59 -7.83 10.72 11.88
N LEU A 60 -8.27 9.47 11.80
CA LEU A 60 -8.40 8.72 10.55
C LEU A 60 -9.59 9.22 9.72
N LEU A 61 -10.65 9.70 10.37
CA LEU A 61 -11.89 10.13 9.73
C LEU A 61 -11.91 11.63 9.40
N SER A 62 -11.21 12.46 10.17
CA SER A 62 -11.29 13.92 10.05
C SER A 62 -10.02 14.55 9.46
N PRO A 63 -10.10 15.16 8.25
CA PRO A 63 -9.02 15.96 7.71
C PRO A 63 -8.60 17.11 8.63
N LYS A 64 -9.57 17.73 9.33
CA LYS A 64 -9.32 18.88 10.20
C LYS A 64 -8.63 18.47 11.51
N LEU A 65 -9.09 17.42 12.18
CA LEU A 65 -8.50 17.01 13.46
C LEU A 65 -7.04 16.59 13.30
N ARG A 66 -6.70 15.99 12.16
CA ARG A 66 -5.34 15.54 11.85
C ARG A 66 -4.32 16.68 11.71
N LEU A 67 -4.74 17.87 11.26
CA LEU A 67 -3.84 19.02 11.09
C LEU A 67 -3.14 19.41 12.39
N LYS A 68 -3.83 19.30 13.53
CA LYS A 68 -3.24 19.62 14.85
C LYS A 68 -2.03 18.71 15.14
N ASP A 69 -2.16 17.43 14.82
CA ASP A 69 -1.09 16.45 15.04
C ASP A 69 0.06 16.66 14.05
N MET A 70 -0.26 16.96 12.78
CA MET A 70 0.73 17.32 11.77
C MET A 70 1.52 18.56 12.22
N ASP A 71 0.86 19.62 12.68
CA ASP A 71 1.50 20.84 13.14
C ASP A 71 2.38 20.58 14.38
N ALA A 72 1.90 19.76 15.32
CA ALA A 72 2.66 19.37 16.51
C ALA A 72 3.92 18.53 16.19
N MET A 73 3.86 17.68 15.16
CA MET A 73 5.00 16.90 14.67
C MET A 73 5.89 17.69 13.71
N GLY A 74 5.45 18.88 13.28
CA GLY A 74 6.12 19.68 12.25
C GLY A 74 6.08 19.05 10.87
N ILE A 75 4.98 18.36 10.52
CA ILE A 75 4.72 17.78 9.21
C ILE A 75 3.96 18.80 8.35
N ASP A 76 4.58 19.22 7.24
CA ASP A 76 4.00 20.22 6.35
C ASP A 76 2.92 19.59 5.46
N MET A 77 3.18 18.39 4.94
CA MET A 77 2.23 17.67 4.07
C MET A 77 2.20 16.18 4.39
N GLN A 78 1.05 15.55 4.15
CA GLN A 78 0.90 14.10 4.20
C GLN A 78 0.40 13.54 2.86
N VAL A 79 1.04 12.47 2.41
CA VAL A 79 0.47 11.62 1.37
C VAL A 79 -0.50 10.67 2.05
N ILE A 80 -1.77 10.82 1.72
CA ILE A 80 -2.86 10.02 2.25
C ILE A 80 -3.24 8.94 1.24
N GLY A 81 -3.09 7.71 1.66
CA GLY A 81 -3.70 6.56 1.01
C GLY A 81 -4.79 6.01 1.91
N MET A 82 -5.69 5.28 1.32
CA MET A 82 -6.67 4.54 2.10
C MET A 82 -6.06 3.19 2.52
N ASN A 83 -6.13 2.83 3.81
CA ASN A 83 -5.70 1.50 4.31
C ASN A 83 -6.65 0.37 3.81
N LEU A 84 -7.78 0.74 3.21
CA LEU A 84 -8.80 -0.16 2.66
C LEU A 84 -9.26 0.28 1.26
N PRO A 85 -8.97 -0.47 0.19
CA PRO A 85 -9.52 -1.82 0.15
C PRO A 85 -8.51 -2.85 -0.38
N THR A 86 -7.45 -3.10 0.38
CA THR A 86 -6.58 -4.27 0.15
C THR A 86 -7.26 -5.64 0.31
N PRO A 87 -8.52 -5.82 0.80
CA PRO A 87 -9.16 -7.12 0.68
C PRO A 87 -9.98 -7.29 -0.61
N THR A 88 -10.43 -6.28 -1.36
CA THR A 88 -11.40 -6.55 -2.46
C THR A 88 -10.88 -7.44 -3.59
N TYR A 89 -9.57 -7.74 -3.63
CA TYR A 89 -9.00 -8.77 -4.50
C TYR A 89 -9.63 -10.17 -4.33
N TRP A 90 -10.24 -10.49 -3.18
CA TRP A 90 -11.02 -11.73 -3.02
C TRP A 90 -12.41 -11.66 -3.68
N ALA A 91 -12.94 -10.46 -3.93
CA ALA A 91 -14.26 -10.27 -4.53
C ALA A 91 -14.21 -10.45 -6.05
N ASN A 92 -15.40 -10.49 -6.68
CA ASN A 92 -15.50 -10.36 -8.13
C ASN A 92 -15.05 -8.95 -8.58
N SER A 93 -14.83 -8.81 -9.88
CA SER A 93 -14.17 -7.61 -10.42
C SER A 93 -15.05 -6.37 -10.31
N GLU A 94 -16.36 -6.56 -10.43
CA GLU A 94 -17.38 -5.51 -10.44
C GLU A 94 -17.53 -4.89 -9.04
N ILE A 95 -17.66 -5.73 -8.01
CA ILE A 95 -17.70 -5.31 -6.61
C ILE A 95 -16.39 -4.62 -6.22
N ALA A 96 -15.25 -5.19 -6.63
CA ALA A 96 -13.96 -4.58 -6.32
C ALA A 96 -13.80 -3.21 -6.97
N GLN A 97 -14.25 -3.07 -8.21
CA GLN A 97 -14.26 -1.81 -8.93
C GLN A 97 -15.16 -0.76 -8.26
N GLU A 98 -16.36 -1.13 -7.81
CA GLU A 98 -17.27 -0.23 -7.10
C GLU A 98 -16.62 0.30 -5.81
N VAL A 99 -16.04 -0.59 -5.01
CA VAL A 99 -15.39 -0.20 -3.75
C VAL A 99 -14.14 0.65 -4.02
N VAL A 100 -13.29 0.27 -4.97
CA VAL A 100 -12.09 1.04 -5.34
C VAL A 100 -12.47 2.43 -5.83
N ARG A 101 -13.49 2.54 -6.69
CA ARG A 101 -13.96 3.83 -7.20
C ARG A 101 -14.46 4.73 -6.07
N GLN A 102 -15.23 4.17 -5.14
CA GLN A 102 -15.68 4.91 -3.97
C GLN A 102 -14.50 5.36 -3.09
N CYS A 103 -13.47 4.52 -2.92
CA CYS A 103 -12.25 4.90 -2.21
C CYS A 103 -11.57 6.09 -2.88
N ASN A 104 -11.30 5.99 -4.19
CA ASN A 104 -10.59 7.04 -4.93
C ASN A 104 -11.34 8.38 -4.87
N ASN A 105 -12.66 8.36 -5.03
CA ASN A 105 -13.50 9.56 -4.88
C ASN A 105 -13.43 10.15 -3.47
N SER A 106 -13.51 9.29 -2.44
CA SER A 106 -13.47 9.73 -1.05
C SER A 106 -12.10 10.27 -0.65
N ILE A 107 -11.00 9.75 -1.22
CA ILE A 107 -9.66 10.31 -1.04
C ILE A 107 -9.55 11.69 -1.70
N ALA A 108 -10.04 11.82 -2.94
CA ALA A 108 -10.04 13.12 -3.63
C ALA A 108 -10.85 14.18 -2.85
N GLU A 109 -11.98 13.80 -2.28
CA GLU A 109 -12.78 14.67 -1.39
C GLU A 109 -12.07 14.99 -0.06
N PHE A 110 -11.32 14.04 0.50
CA PHE A 110 -10.51 14.31 1.69
C PHE A 110 -9.41 15.34 1.39
N VAL A 111 -8.73 15.20 0.25
CA VAL A 111 -7.69 16.12 -0.20
C VAL A 111 -8.26 17.52 -0.47
N SER A 112 -9.42 17.62 -1.12
CA SER A 112 -9.99 18.90 -1.55
C SER A 112 -10.31 19.86 -0.40
N GLN A 113 -10.49 19.33 0.82
CA GLN A 113 -10.72 20.15 2.02
C GLN A 113 -9.47 20.94 2.46
N TYR A 114 -8.27 20.38 2.25
CA TYR A 114 -6.99 21.01 2.60
C TYR A 114 -5.88 20.64 1.59
N PRO A 115 -5.98 21.11 0.33
CA PRO A 115 -5.11 20.65 -0.77
C PRO A 115 -3.63 21.05 -0.60
N ASN A 116 -3.34 22.05 0.23
CA ASN A 116 -1.97 22.46 0.56
C ASN A 116 -1.34 21.61 1.68
N ARG A 117 -2.11 20.70 2.30
CA ARG A 117 -1.68 19.86 3.43
C ARG A 117 -1.73 18.36 3.09
N TYR A 118 -2.50 17.97 2.08
CA TYR A 118 -2.70 16.58 1.72
C TYR A 118 -2.44 16.31 0.24
N ILE A 119 -1.84 15.16 -0.05
CA ILE A 119 -1.68 14.59 -1.39
C ILE A 119 -2.37 13.23 -1.39
N GLY A 120 -3.28 12.97 -2.33
CA GLY A 120 -4.02 11.71 -2.39
C GLY A 120 -3.35 10.69 -3.29
N ILE A 121 -3.26 9.44 -2.84
CA ILE A 121 -2.93 8.28 -3.68
C ILE A 121 -4.10 7.29 -3.67
N GLY A 122 -4.42 6.74 -4.84
CA GLY A 122 -5.57 5.86 -5.05
C GLY A 122 -5.26 4.38 -4.89
N SER A 123 -6.22 3.54 -5.28
CA SER A 123 -6.05 2.09 -5.41
C SER A 123 -6.64 1.62 -6.75
N VAL A 124 -6.33 0.38 -7.15
CA VAL A 124 -6.81 -0.24 -8.41
C VAL A 124 -7.18 -1.71 -8.23
N PRO A 125 -8.17 -2.25 -8.99
CA PRO A 125 -8.59 -3.65 -8.90
C PRO A 125 -7.73 -4.59 -9.76
N LEU A 126 -6.46 -4.78 -9.37
CA LEU A 126 -5.45 -5.63 -10.03
C LEU A 126 -5.88 -7.06 -10.41
N GLN A 127 -6.94 -7.62 -9.82
CA GLN A 127 -7.45 -8.92 -10.25
C GLN A 127 -7.96 -8.91 -11.70
N ASN A 128 -8.36 -7.74 -12.21
CA ASN A 128 -8.85 -7.49 -13.56
C ASN A 128 -8.06 -6.37 -14.24
N GLN A 129 -7.27 -6.72 -15.25
CA GLN A 129 -6.39 -5.77 -15.94
C GLN A 129 -7.15 -4.68 -16.69
N THR A 130 -8.25 -5.03 -17.37
CA THR A 130 -9.04 -4.05 -18.13
C THR A 130 -9.63 -2.98 -17.21
N LEU A 131 -10.14 -3.38 -16.05
CA LEU A 131 -10.66 -2.43 -15.05
C LEU A 131 -9.52 -1.64 -14.39
N THR A 132 -8.39 -2.28 -14.12
CA THR A 132 -7.19 -1.63 -13.57
C THR A 132 -6.76 -0.45 -14.44
N ILE A 133 -6.56 -0.65 -15.74
CA ILE A 133 -6.09 0.41 -16.63
C ILE A 133 -7.09 1.57 -16.70
N LYS A 134 -8.40 1.27 -16.79
CA LYS A 134 -9.46 2.28 -16.76
C LYS A 134 -9.48 3.07 -15.45
N GLU A 135 -9.23 2.41 -14.32
CA GLU A 135 -9.17 3.06 -13.02
C GLU A 135 -7.93 3.95 -12.88
N MET A 136 -6.80 3.57 -13.48
CA MET A 136 -5.58 4.40 -13.52
C MET A 136 -5.80 5.70 -14.29
N ASP A 137 -6.47 5.66 -15.44
CA ASP A 137 -6.81 6.88 -16.17
C ASP A 137 -7.78 7.76 -15.36
N TYR A 138 -8.73 7.14 -14.66
CA TYR A 138 -9.70 7.87 -13.84
C TYR A 138 -9.08 8.51 -12.60
N LEU A 139 -8.26 7.80 -11.84
CA LEU A 139 -7.68 8.34 -10.61
C LEU A 139 -6.80 9.57 -10.91
N VAL A 140 -6.15 9.59 -12.07
CA VAL A 140 -5.40 10.77 -12.56
C VAL A 140 -6.36 11.92 -12.88
N SER A 141 -7.48 11.65 -13.54
CA SER A 141 -8.43 12.70 -13.94
C SER A 141 -9.13 13.37 -12.74
N ILE A 142 -9.23 12.69 -11.60
CA ILE A 142 -9.72 13.27 -10.34
C ILE A 142 -8.60 13.83 -9.43
N GLY A 143 -7.36 13.89 -9.93
CA GLY A 143 -6.25 14.59 -9.28
C GLY A 143 -5.43 13.76 -8.29
N LEU A 144 -5.64 12.44 -8.18
CA LEU A 144 -4.78 11.58 -7.36
C LEU A 144 -3.39 11.44 -8.01
N LYS A 145 -2.34 11.34 -7.18
CA LYS A 145 -0.94 11.49 -7.57
C LYS A 145 -0.11 10.21 -7.46
N GLY A 146 -0.75 9.08 -7.24
CA GLY A 146 -0.08 7.79 -7.09
C GLY A 146 -1.07 6.67 -6.79
N ILE A 147 -0.57 5.46 -6.67
CA ILE A 147 -1.38 4.25 -6.43
C ILE A 147 -0.78 3.46 -5.28
N THR A 148 -1.61 3.00 -4.36
CA THR A 148 -1.26 1.97 -3.38
C THR A 148 -1.73 0.59 -3.85
N ILE A 149 -0.84 -0.40 -3.82
CA ILE A 149 -1.12 -1.81 -4.15
C ILE A 149 -0.59 -2.75 -3.04
N PRO A 150 -1.11 -3.98 -2.93
CA PRO A 150 -0.54 -4.99 -2.03
C PRO A 150 0.81 -5.53 -2.54
N SER A 151 1.52 -6.26 -1.68
CA SER A 151 2.69 -7.07 -2.07
C SER A 151 2.35 -8.21 -3.03
N HIS A 152 1.10 -8.70 -3.01
CA HIS A 152 0.61 -9.78 -3.85
C HIS A 152 -0.89 -9.66 -4.11
N VAL A 153 -1.39 -10.21 -5.21
CA VAL A 153 -2.82 -10.19 -5.57
C VAL A 153 -3.34 -11.62 -5.63
N ARG A 154 -4.07 -12.03 -4.57
CA ARG A 154 -4.33 -13.46 -4.30
C ARG A 154 -2.99 -14.18 -4.19
N SER A 155 -2.86 -15.45 -4.54
CA SER A 155 -1.57 -16.17 -4.48
C SER A 155 -0.65 -15.87 -5.67
N LYS A 156 -0.60 -14.62 -6.16
CA LYS A 156 0.20 -14.22 -7.31
C LYS A 156 1.02 -12.98 -6.99
N ASP A 157 2.33 -13.08 -7.17
CA ASP A 157 3.25 -11.97 -6.97
C ASP A 157 3.04 -10.88 -8.01
N ILE A 158 3.29 -9.64 -7.63
CA ILE A 158 3.02 -8.46 -8.45
C ILE A 158 3.99 -8.28 -9.63
N GLY A 159 5.16 -8.95 -9.64
CA GLY A 159 6.12 -8.85 -10.74
C GLY A 159 5.78 -9.71 -11.97
N ILE A 160 4.93 -10.72 -11.84
CA ILE A 160 4.73 -11.70 -12.92
C ILE A 160 4.15 -11.07 -14.20
N LYS A 161 4.37 -11.73 -15.35
CA LYS A 161 3.86 -11.32 -16.69
C LYS A 161 2.41 -10.83 -16.71
N LYS A 162 1.52 -11.41 -15.88
CA LYS A 162 0.12 -11.00 -15.76
C LYS A 162 -0.04 -9.50 -15.47
N PHE A 163 0.86 -8.90 -14.69
CA PHE A 163 0.79 -7.51 -14.23
C PHE A 163 1.63 -6.54 -15.04
N LYS A 164 2.37 -6.99 -16.08
CA LYS A 164 3.22 -6.11 -16.90
C LYS A 164 2.46 -4.91 -17.50
N LYS A 165 1.21 -5.07 -17.94
CA LYS A 165 0.39 -3.96 -18.46
C LYS A 165 0.09 -2.89 -17.41
N PHE A 166 -0.07 -3.29 -16.15
CA PHE A 166 -0.26 -2.33 -15.05
C PHE A 166 1.02 -1.52 -14.83
N TRP A 167 2.18 -2.18 -14.79
CA TRP A 167 3.48 -1.54 -14.64
C TRP A 167 3.79 -0.58 -15.79
N GLN A 168 3.60 -1.03 -17.04
CA GLN A 168 3.72 -0.19 -18.23
C GLN A 168 2.88 1.09 -18.09
N LYS A 169 1.60 0.95 -17.74
CA LYS A 169 0.69 2.08 -17.60
C LYS A 169 1.08 3.02 -16.45
N ALA A 170 1.64 2.49 -15.36
CA ALA A 170 2.11 3.29 -14.25
C ALA A 170 3.31 4.17 -14.67
N GLU A 171 4.22 3.62 -15.48
CA GLU A 171 5.32 4.39 -16.07
C GLU A 171 4.82 5.45 -17.06
N GLU A 172 3.92 5.08 -17.99
CA GLU A 172 3.34 5.99 -18.98
C GLU A 172 2.65 7.21 -18.33
N LEU A 173 1.95 6.98 -17.22
CA LEU A 173 1.27 8.02 -16.44
C LEU A 173 2.20 8.74 -15.44
N GLN A 174 3.46 8.29 -15.30
CA GLN A 174 4.40 8.75 -14.27
C GLN A 174 3.79 8.71 -12.86
N LEU A 175 3.07 7.61 -12.57
CA LEU A 175 2.42 7.41 -11.28
C LEU A 175 3.33 6.60 -10.34
N PRO A 176 3.76 7.17 -9.20
CA PRO A 176 4.39 6.42 -8.13
C PRO A 176 3.48 5.28 -7.64
N VAL A 177 4.06 4.09 -7.54
CA VAL A 177 3.38 2.90 -7.00
C VAL A 177 3.91 2.61 -5.60
N TYR A 178 3.06 2.82 -4.60
CA TYR A 178 3.32 2.50 -3.20
C TYR A 178 2.88 1.06 -2.89
N ILE A 179 3.81 0.20 -2.51
CA ILE A 179 3.54 -1.19 -2.15
C ILE A 179 3.44 -1.29 -0.63
N HIS A 180 2.28 -1.73 -0.16
CA HIS A 180 2.02 -1.96 1.25
C HIS A 180 1.62 -3.42 1.49
N PRO A 181 2.37 -4.19 2.30
CA PRO A 181 2.04 -5.59 2.58
C PRO A 181 0.82 -5.72 3.49
N ARG A 182 0.28 -6.93 3.61
CA ARG A 182 -0.78 -7.24 4.57
C ARG A 182 -0.52 -8.58 5.26
N GLY A 183 0.29 -8.55 6.31
CA GLY A 183 0.69 -9.76 7.02
C GLY A 183 1.64 -10.58 6.17
N PHE A 184 1.42 -11.91 6.12
CA PHE A 184 2.17 -12.84 5.29
C PHE A 184 1.26 -13.99 4.86
N THR A 185 1.43 -14.50 3.64
CA THR A 185 0.52 -15.52 3.08
C THR A 185 0.56 -16.87 3.83
N HIS A 186 1.67 -17.17 4.53
CA HIS A 186 1.87 -18.40 5.32
C HIS A 186 2.16 -18.07 6.80
N ASP A 187 1.14 -17.52 7.47
CA ASP A 187 1.27 -16.86 8.77
C ASP A 187 1.17 -17.78 10.00
N GLU A 188 1.17 -19.10 9.85
CA GLU A 188 0.83 -20.02 10.94
C GLU A 188 1.72 -19.82 12.18
N ARG A 189 3.01 -19.52 11.94
CA ARG A 189 4.01 -19.27 12.98
C ARG A 189 4.06 -17.81 13.45
N LEU A 190 3.29 -16.93 12.81
CA LEU A 190 3.30 -15.47 13.02
C LEU A 190 2.08 -14.97 13.80
N LYS A 191 1.20 -15.87 14.24
CA LYS A 191 -0.06 -15.54 14.91
C LYS A 191 0.14 -14.95 16.30
N GLU A 192 1.17 -15.41 17.02
CA GLU A 192 1.48 -14.94 18.37
C GLU A 192 2.38 -13.70 18.35
N TYR A 193 2.44 -12.98 19.47
CA TYR A 193 3.38 -11.87 19.73
C TYR A 193 3.43 -10.76 18.67
N PHE A 194 2.35 -10.55 17.91
CA PHE A 194 2.28 -9.55 16.84
C PHE A 194 3.28 -9.78 15.69
N LEU A 195 3.80 -11.02 15.56
CA LEU A 195 4.80 -11.37 14.56
C LEU A 195 4.29 -11.25 13.12
N TRP A 196 2.98 -11.33 12.89
CA TRP A 196 2.38 -11.07 11.58
C TRP A 196 2.72 -9.66 11.06
N ASN A 197 2.91 -8.68 11.95
CA ASN A 197 3.31 -7.32 11.59
C ASN A 197 4.83 -7.16 11.66
N SER A 198 5.47 -7.50 12.77
CA SER A 198 6.90 -7.22 12.98
C SER A 198 7.85 -8.09 12.14
N ILE A 199 7.40 -9.26 11.69
CA ILE A 199 8.16 -10.18 10.83
C ILE A 199 7.43 -10.41 9.49
N GLY A 200 6.13 -10.66 9.54
CA GLY A 200 5.36 -11.03 8.34
C GLY A 200 5.35 -9.96 7.26
N GLN A 201 5.07 -8.70 7.62
CA GLN A 201 5.02 -7.61 6.64
C GLN A 201 6.37 -7.34 5.96
N PRO A 202 7.50 -7.25 6.70
CA PRO A 202 8.83 -7.16 6.08
C PRO A 202 9.20 -8.35 5.18
N LEU A 203 8.72 -9.57 5.48
CA LEU A 203 8.90 -10.73 4.59
C LEU A 203 8.13 -10.58 3.27
N GLU A 204 6.87 -10.16 3.34
CA GLU A 204 6.07 -9.88 2.14
C GLU A 204 6.69 -8.79 1.25
N GLU A 205 7.25 -7.73 1.85
CA GLU A 205 7.94 -6.68 1.12
C GLU A 205 9.18 -7.20 0.39
N ALA A 206 9.98 -8.03 1.06
CA ALA A 206 11.14 -8.67 0.45
C ALA A 206 10.74 -9.57 -0.73
N LEU A 207 9.62 -10.31 -0.62
CA LEU A 207 9.08 -11.11 -1.72
C LEU A 207 8.57 -10.26 -2.89
N ALA A 208 7.84 -9.19 -2.60
CA ALA A 208 7.34 -8.27 -3.62
C ALA A 208 8.49 -7.62 -4.40
N MET A 209 9.51 -7.14 -3.71
CA MET A 209 10.71 -6.58 -4.32
C MET A 209 11.45 -7.63 -5.17
N ALA A 210 11.70 -8.82 -4.63
CA ALA A 210 12.35 -9.90 -5.37
C ALA A 210 11.55 -10.28 -6.62
N SER A 211 10.22 -10.32 -6.55
CA SER A 211 9.36 -10.57 -7.71
C SER A 211 9.51 -9.48 -8.77
N ILE A 212 9.47 -8.20 -8.39
CA ILE A 212 9.63 -7.07 -9.31
C ILE A 212 11.00 -7.12 -10.00
N ILE A 213 12.06 -7.37 -9.23
CA ILE A 213 13.41 -7.43 -9.74
C ILE A 213 13.55 -8.63 -10.68
N TYR A 214 13.37 -9.86 -10.21
CA TYR A 214 13.65 -11.06 -11.00
C TYR A 214 12.69 -11.32 -12.18
N GLU A 215 11.53 -10.68 -12.22
CA GLU A 215 10.63 -10.69 -13.39
C GLU A 215 10.99 -9.61 -14.43
N GLY A 216 12.03 -8.81 -14.17
CA GLY A 216 12.57 -7.80 -15.09
C GLY A 216 11.70 -6.54 -15.19
N ILE A 217 10.88 -6.24 -14.19
CA ILE A 217 9.96 -5.09 -14.26
C ILE A 217 10.73 -3.76 -14.33
N LEU A 218 11.84 -3.65 -13.62
CA LEU A 218 12.68 -2.44 -13.62
C LEU A 218 13.50 -2.30 -14.92
N ASP A 219 13.86 -3.42 -15.54
CA ASP A 219 14.53 -3.45 -16.85
C ASP A 219 13.56 -3.07 -17.99
N ASP A 220 12.33 -3.58 -17.94
CA ASP A 220 11.29 -3.28 -18.92
C ASP A 220 10.80 -1.82 -18.82
N PHE A 221 10.77 -1.26 -17.61
CA PHE A 221 10.20 0.05 -17.31
C PHE A 221 11.13 0.89 -16.40
N PRO A 222 12.24 1.41 -16.95
CA PRO A 222 13.31 2.04 -16.17
C PRO A 222 12.96 3.41 -15.56
N LYS A 223 11.82 4.01 -15.92
CA LYS A 223 11.31 5.27 -15.35
C LYS A 223 10.24 5.03 -14.28
N LEU A 224 9.92 3.78 -13.96
CA LEU A 224 8.99 3.46 -12.87
C LEU A 224 9.47 4.04 -11.54
N GLN A 225 8.52 4.61 -10.81
CA GLN A 225 8.71 5.07 -9.44
C GLN A 225 7.99 4.10 -8.49
N ILE A 226 8.75 3.33 -7.73
CA ILE A 226 8.23 2.35 -6.78
C ILE A 226 8.65 2.74 -5.37
N ILE A 227 7.70 2.74 -4.45
CA ILE A 227 7.93 3.00 -3.03
C ILE A 227 7.50 1.74 -2.27
N ILE A 228 8.39 1.17 -1.47
CA ILE A 228 8.07 0.03 -0.60
C ILE A 228 7.91 0.53 0.82
N ALA A 229 6.83 0.11 1.49
CA ALA A 229 6.63 0.40 2.90
C ALA A 229 7.79 -0.12 3.77
N HIS A 230 7.86 0.40 5.01
CA HIS A 230 8.78 -0.03 6.07
C HIS A 230 10.26 -0.17 5.67
N GLY A 231 10.72 0.64 4.71
CA GLY A 231 12.11 0.67 4.27
C GLY A 231 12.52 -0.50 3.37
N GLY A 232 11.57 -1.20 2.73
CA GLY A 232 11.87 -2.34 1.85
C GLY A 232 11.94 -3.69 2.57
N GLY A 233 11.41 -3.77 3.79
CA GLY A 233 11.47 -4.97 4.61
C GLY A 233 12.91 -5.45 4.84
N TYR A 234 13.15 -6.75 4.62
CA TYR A 234 14.47 -7.33 4.86
C TYR A 234 15.42 -7.25 3.67
N LEU A 235 14.93 -6.97 2.45
CA LEU A 235 15.76 -7.10 1.26
C LEU A 235 16.97 -6.14 1.25
N PRO A 236 16.85 -4.83 1.60
CA PRO A 236 18.00 -3.93 1.61
C PRO A 236 19.12 -4.35 2.56
N TYR A 237 18.78 -4.99 3.68
CA TYR A 237 19.77 -5.51 4.64
C TYR A 237 20.42 -6.83 4.20
N TYR A 238 19.79 -7.55 3.25
CA TYR A 238 20.20 -8.85 2.77
C TYR A 238 20.55 -8.88 1.27
N SER A 239 20.75 -7.70 0.64
CA SER A 239 21.02 -7.57 -0.80
C SER A 239 22.22 -8.41 -1.25
N GLY A 240 23.29 -8.48 -0.46
CA GLY A 240 24.46 -9.32 -0.78
C GLY A 240 24.16 -10.82 -0.92
N ARG A 241 23.08 -11.33 -0.29
CA ARG A 241 22.63 -12.71 -0.48
C ARG A 241 21.93 -12.87 -1.84
N THR A 242 21.19 -11.85 -2.26
CA THR A 242 20.54 -11.75 -3.56
C THR A 242 21.58 -11.66 -4.68
N ASP A 243 22.61 -10.83 -4.52
CA ASP A 243 23.77 -10.77 -5.42
C ASP A 243 24.47 -12.12 -5.55
N LYS A 244 24.70 -12.80 -4.41
CA LYS A 244 25.33 -14.12 -4.43
C LYS A 244 24.48 -15.15 -5.18
N ALA A 245 23.16 -15.08 -5.05
CA ALA A 245 22.25 -15.91 -5.82
C ALA A 245 22.40 -15.61 -7.32
N TYR A 246 22.36 -14.33 -7.71
CA TYR A 246 22.62 -13.91 -9.09
C TYR A 246 23.94 -14.45 -9.64
N ASP A 247 25.02 -14.40 -8.85
CA ASP A 247 26.34 -14.86 -9.27
C ASP A 247 26.45 -16.38 -9.43
N THR A 248 25.62 -17.15 -8.73
CA THR A 248 25.77 -18.62 -8.64
C THR A 248 24.61 -19.42 -9.21
N ARG A 249 23.49 -18.78 -9.55
CA ARG A 249 22.27 -19.40 -10.06
C ARG A 249 21.93 -18.78 -11.42
N LEU A 250 21.60 -19.62 -12.40
CA LEU A 250 21.33 -19.15 -13.77
C LEU A 250 19.89 -18.67 -13.91
N GLU A 251 18.97 -19.29 -13.16
CA GLU A 251 17.56 -18.94 -13.11
C GLU A 251 17.32 -17.48 -12.67
N THR A 252 18.18 -16.95 -11.81
CA THR A 252 18.11 -15.56 -11.33
C THR A 252 18.53 -14.52 -12.38
N ARG A 253 19.03 -14.94 -13.55
CA ARG A 253 19.46 -14.04 -14.64
C ARG A 253 18.50 -14.02 -15.82
N GLN A 254 17.40 -14.77 -15.77
CA GLN A 254 16.55 -15.00 -16.94
C GLN A 254 15.92 -13.72 -17.48
N ASN A 255 15.54 -12.78 -16.61
CA ASN A 255 14.80 -11.57 -16.99
C ASN A 255 15.49 -10.25 -16.62
N ILE A 256 16.71 -10.30 -16.03
CA ILE A 256 17.42 -9.10 -15.58
C ILE A 256 18.80 -8.99 -16.21
N SER A 257 19.13 -7.77 -16.62
CA SER A 257 20.40 -7.43 -17.27
C SER A 257 21.52 -7.08 -16.29
N ASN A 258 21.17 -6.68 -15.06
CA ASN A 258 22.11 -6.26 -14.02
C ASN A 258 21.94 -7.11 -12.75
N LYS A 259 22.88 -6.95 -11.80
CA LYS A 259 22.68 -7.50 -10.46
C LYS A 259 21.46 -6.87 -9.79
N PRO A 260 20.68 -7.66 -9.05
CA PRO A 260 19.42 -7.27 -8.42
C PRO A 260 19.56 -6.24 -7.29
#